data_AF-A0A6A6ZET9-F1
#
_entry.id   AF-A0A6A6ZET9-F1
#
_cell.length_a   1.000
_cell.length_b   1.000
_cell.length_c   1.000
_cell.angle_alpha   90.00
_cell.angle_beta   90.00
_cell.angle_gamma   90.00
#
_symmetry.space_group_name_H-M   'P 1'
#
loop_
_entity.id
_entity.type
_entity.pdbx_description
1 polymer ?
#
loop_
_entity_poly.entity_id
_entity_poly.type
_entity_poly.pdbx_seq_one_letter_code
_entity_poly.pdbx_strand_id
1 'polypeptide(L)' 'MIWTDDLLYLWAEAVHTANYIKNRALHSADKLHRTPYELLHETKPRISHLHIFGADCFVHIPAEARK' A
#
# COMPACT_ATOMS: atom_id res chain seq x y z
N MET A 1 24.00 -5.90 10.05
CA MET A 1 24.34 -4.47 9.93
C MET A 1 23.73 -4.03 8.62
N ILE A 2 22.55 -3.40 8.69
CA ILE A 2 21.80 -2.98 7.50
C ILE A 2 22.51 -1.71 7.03
N TRP A 3 23.10 -1.74 5.84
CA TRP A 3 23.83 -0.61 5.30
C TRP A 3 22.82 0.47 4.88
N THR A 4 23.21 1.74 4.94
CA THR A 4 22.34 2.90 4.72
C THR A 4 21.66 2.92 3.34
N ASP A 5 22.24 2.23 2.36
CA ASP A 5 21.72 2.13 1.00
C ASP A 5 20.42 1.32 0.92
N ASP A 6 20.24 0.30 1.78
CA ASP A 6 19.03 -0.52 1.84
C ASP A 6 17.83 0.32 2.31
N LEU A 7 18.06 1.22 3.28
CA LEU A 7 17.00 2.08 3.80
C LEU A 7 16.52 3.06 2.73
N LEU A 8 17.44 3.67 1.98
CA LEU A 8 17.09 4.60 0.90
C LEU A 8 16.32 3.89 -0.22
N TYR A 9 16.72 2.66 -0.56
CA TYR A 9 16.01 1.82 -1.51
C TYR A 9 14.57 1.52 -1.04
N LEU A 10 14.41 1.08 0.21
CA LEU A 10 13.09 0.81 0.79
C LEU A 10 12.20 2.07 0.82
N TRP A 11 12.77 3.24 1.10
CA TRP A 11 12.03 4.51 1.02
C TRP A 11 11.57 4.85 -0.40
N ALA A 12 12.42 4.64 -1.40
CA ALA A 12 12.06 4.88 -2.80
C ALA A 12 10.90 3.97 -3.23
N GLU A 13 10.97 2.69 -2.91
CA GLU A 13 9.90 1.71 -3.18
C GLU A 13 8.59 2.07 -2.45
N ALA A 14 8.69 2.50 -1.19
CA ALA A 14 7.53 2.93 -0.41
C ALA A 14 6.83 4.15 -1.04
N VAL A 15 7.58 5.15 -1.45
CA VAL A 15 7.04 6.35 -2.11
C VAL A 15 6.45 6.00 -3.49
N HIS A 16 7.14 5.16 -4.27
CA HIS A 16 6.64 4.70 -5.57
C HIS A 16 5.29 3.97 -5.42
N THR A 17 5.21 3.05 -4.46
CA THR A 17 4.00 2.27 -4.16
C THR A 17 2.87 3.17 -3.65
N ALA A 18 3.16 4.13 -2.77
CA ALA A 18 2.17 5.08 -2.26
C ALA A 18 1.56 5.91 -3.41
N ASN A 19 2.38 6.42 -4.32
CA ASN A 19 1.92 7.15 -5.50
C ASN A 19 1.12 6.26 -6.46
N TYR A 20 1.57 5.03 -6.66
CA TYR A 20 0.87 4.04 -7.50
C TYR A 20 -0.56 3.78 -7.00
N ILE A 21 -0.70 3.56 -5.67
CA ILE A 21 -1.99 3.35 -5.01
C ILE A 21 -2.84 4.61 -5.10
N LYS A 22 -2.28 5.79 -4.80
CA LYS A 22 -3.02 7.06 -4.81
C LYS A 22 -3.62 7.36 -6.19
N ASN A 23 -2.92 7.03 -7.27
CA ASN A 23 -3.42 7.21 -8.64
C ASN A 23 -4.53 6.23 -9.02
N ARG A 24 -4.68 5.11 -8.30
CA ARG A 24 -5.69 4.06 -8.54
C ARG A 24 -6.74 3.99 -7.42
N ALA A 25 -6.64 4.86 -6.43
CA ALA A 25 -7.62 5.01 -5.37
C ALA A 25 -8.71 5.99 -5.81
N LEU A 26 -9.91 5.81 -5.25
CA LEU A 26 -10.98 6.77 -5.41
C LEU A 26 -10.60 8.08 -4.75
N HIS A 27 -10.92 9.18 -5.41
CA HIS A 27 -10.65 10.51 -4.89
C HIS A 27 -11.95 11.28 -4.71
N SER A 28 -12.14 11.88 -3.53
CA SER A 28 -13.39 12.57 -3.17
C SER A 28 -13.69 13.79 -4.03
N ALA A 29 -12.69 14.37 -4.68
CA ALA A 29 -12.91 15.50 -5.61
C ALA A 29 -13.59 15.10 -6.92
N ASP A 30 -13.53 13.82 -7.34
CA ASP A 30 -14.30 13.39 -8.51
C ASP A 30 -15.68 12.88 -8.09
N LYS A 31 -16.70 13.66 -8.42
CA LYS A 31 -18.10 13.35 -8.10
C LYS A 31 -18.63 12.11 -8.84
N LEU A 32 -17.91 11.66 -9.87
CA LEU A 32 -18.24 10.46 -10.65
C LEU A 32 -17.53 9.21 -10.13
N HIS A 33 -16.84 9.30 -8.99
CA HIS A 33 -16.12 8.18 -8.37
C HIS A 33 -15.13 7.48 -9.31
N ARG A 34 -14.41 8.25 -10.13
CA ARG A 34 -13.31 7.73 -10.93
C ARG A 34 -11.98 7.99 -10.23
N THR A 35 -11.04 7.11 -10.51
CA THR A 35 -9.66 7.20 -10.09
C THR A 35 -8.88 8.15 -11.01
N PRO A 36 -7.80 8.80 -10.53
CA PRO A 36 -6.91 9.57 -11.40
C PRO A 36 -6.41 8.78 -12.62
N TYR A 37 -6.20 7.47 -12.46
CA TYR A 37 -5.82 6.57 -13.55
C TYR A 37 -6.91 6.50 -14.64
N GLU A 38 -8.18 6.33 -14.25
CA GLU A 38 -9.32 6.30 -15.18
C GLU A 38 -9.52 7.63 -15.90
N LEU A 39 -9.26 8.75 -15.21
CA LEU A 39 -9.33 10.08 -15.82
C LEU A 39 -8.28 10.27 -16.93
N LEU A 40 -7.10 9.68 -16.77
CA LEU A 40 -5.99 9.84 -17.71
C LEU A 40 -6.01 8.81 -18.84
N HIS A 41 -6.38 7.57 -18.55
CA HIS A 41 -6.28 6.45 -19.50
C HIS A 41 -7.64 5.96 -20.01
N GLU A 42 -8.74 6.58 -19.56
CA GLU A 42 -10.12 6.21 -19.92
C GLU A 42 -10.46 4.73 -19.68
N THR A 43 -9.67 4.05 -18.84
CA THR A 43 -9.74 2.61 -18.57
C THR A 43 -9.61 2.35 -17.08
N LYS A 44 -10.31 1.31 -16.59
CA LYS A 44 -10.25 0.93 -15.18
C LYS A 44 -8.88 0.36 -14.82
N PRO A 45 -8.26 0.76 -13.68
CA PRO A 45 -7.01 0.17 -13.27
C PRO A 45 -7.20 -1.29 -12.84
N ARG A 46 -6.30 -2.16 -13.26
CA ARG A 46 -6.22 -3.53 -12.73
C ARG A 46 -5.49 -3.51 -11.39
N ILE A 47 -6.21 -3.80 -10.30
CA ILE A 47 -5.66 -3.82 -8.93
C ILE A 47 -5.43 -5.22 -8.36
N SER A 48 -5.73 -6.28 -9.13
CA SER A 48 -5.67 -7.69 -8.68
C SER A 48 -4.27 -8.19 -8.28
N HIS A 49 -3.23 -7.42 -8.55
CA HIS A 49 -1.83 -7.76 -8.26
C HIS A 49 -1.35 -7.10 -6.96
N LEU A 50 -2.16 -6.23 -6.35
CA LEU A 50 -1.84 -5.64 -5.07
C LEU A 50 -1.99 -6.69 -3.97
N HIS A 51 -1.00 -6.76 -3.08
CA HIS A 51 -1.03 -7.58 -1.88
C HIS A 51 -1.33 -6.70 -0.66
N ILE A 52 -1.94 -7.30 0.37
CA ILE A 52 -2.12 -6.63 1.65
C ILE A 52 -0.72 -6.35 2.21
N PHE A 53 -0.44 -5.08 2.50
CA PHE A 53 0.80 -4.68 3.16
C PHE A 53 0.71 -5.05 4.65
N GLY A 54 1.68 -5.84 5.12
CA GLY A 54 1.75 -6.26 6.52
C GLY A 54 2.61 -7.50 6.70
N ALA A 55 2.91 -7.82 7.95
CA ALA A 55 3.49 -9.09 8.37
C ALA A 55 2.59 -9.67 9.48
N ASP A 56 2.63 -10.98 9.65
CA ASP A 56 1.88 -11.63 10.74
C ASP A 56 2.38 -11.10 12.09
N CYS A 57 1.49 -10.43 12.82
CA CYS A 57 1.75 -9.92 14.17
C CYS A 57 1.27 -10.93 15.21
N PHE A 58 2.19 -11.47 16.01
CA PHE A 58 1.84 -12.32 17.14
C PHE A 58 1.68 -11.48 18.41
N VAL A 59 0.57 -11.68 19.12
CA VAL A 59 0.36 -11.06 20.44
C VAL A 59 1.01 -11.94 21.50
N HIS A 60 1.79 -11.34 22.40
CA HIS A 60 2.31 -12.06 23.56
C HIS A 60 1.16 -12.38 24.53
N ILE A 61 0.78 -13.65 24.62
CA ILE A 61 -0.18 -14.11 25.64
C ILE A 61 0.62 -14.33 26.94
N PRO A 62 0.32 -13.61 28.03
CA PRO A 62 0.92 -13.83 29.34
C PRO A 62 0.75 -15.28 29.78
N ALA A 63 1.73 -15.83 30.50
CA ALA A 63 1.74 -17.25 30.85
C ALA A 63 0.49 -17.67 31.65
N GLU A 64 -0.08 -16.75 32.42
CA GLU A 64 -1.24 -16.94 33.28
C GLU A 64 -2.55 -17.11 32.49
N ALA A 65 -2.57 -16.64 31.23
CA ALA A 65 -3.74 -16.66 30.34
C ALA A 65 -3.65 -17.73 29.24
N ARG A 66 -2.56 -18.51 29.20
CA ARG A 66 -2.42 -19.64 28.28
C ARG A 66 -3.26 -20.80 28.85
N LYS A 67 -4.31 -21.20 28.13
CA LYS A 67 -5.11 -22.39 28.46
C LYS A 67 -4.33 -23.67 28.21
#